data_AF-A0A8R7R0U0-F1
#
_entry.id   AF-A0A8R7R0U0-F1
#
_cell.length_a   1.000
_cell.length_b   1.000
_cell.length_c   1.000
_cell.angle_alpha   90.00
_cell.angle_beta   90.00
_cell.angle_gamma   90.00
#
_symmetry.space_group_name_H-M   'P 1'
#
loop_
_entity.id
_entity.type
_entity.pdbx_description
1 polymer ?
#
loop_
_entity_poly.entity_id
_entity_poly.type
_entity_poly.pdbx_seq_one_letter_code
_entity_poly.pdbx_strand_id
1 'polypeptide(L)'
;MLHKWLPWATLFLPLYLISIGQGAYNPSLQAFGADQLDIGDEDDDGGGTAEEKGKVKSAFFQWWYFGICCGSLLGNTTMSYVQDTVGWGIGFAVPCAAMALSVAAFLCCTPLYKKISQPRSADRPCSESILRALKSLLA
;
A
#
# COMPACT_ATOMS: atom_id res chain seq x y z
N MET A 1 -26.95 -5.93 31.19
CA MET A 1 -27.36 -5.44 29.85
C MET A 1 -26.19 -5.21 28.89
N LEU A 2 -24.92 -5.22 29.35
CA LEU A 2 -23.73 -4.99 28.50
C LEU A 2 -23.22 -6.24 27.74
N HIS A 3 -23.66 -7.45 28.10
CA HIS A 3 -23.18 -8.70 27.48
C HIS A 3 -23.85 -9.03 26.14
N LYS A 4 -24.97 -8.36 25.79
CA LYS A 4 -25.73 -8.61 24.55
C LYS A 4 -25.22 -7.82 23.34
N TRP A 5 -24.48 -6.73 23.58
CA TRP A 5 -23.91 -5.86 22.53
C TRP A 5 -22.44 -6.18 22.21
N LEU A 6 -21.77 -6.91 23.10
CA LEU A 6 -20.39 -7.33 22.94
C LEU A 6 -20.10 -8.15 21.66
N PRO A 7 -20.98 -9.06 21.16
CA PRO A 7 -20.67 -9.80 19.93
C PRO A 7 -20.72 -8.92 18.67
N TRP A 8 -21.59 -7.91 18.63
CA TRP A 8 -21.70 -7.01 17.48
C TRP A 8 -20.45 -6.11 17.40
N ALA A 9 -20.13 -5.39 18.47
CA ALA A 9 -18.96 -4.50 18.47
C ALA A 9 -17.64 -5.25 18.17
N THR A 10 -17.46 -6.46 18.70
CA THR A 10 -16.22 -7.24 18.52
C THR A 10 -16.01 -7.74 17.10
N LEU A 11 -17.09 -7.93 16.31
CA LEU A 11 -16.98 -8.34 14.90
C LEU A 11 -16.93 -7.14 13.95
N PHE A 12 -17.72 -6.09 14.21
CA PHE A 12 -17.76 -4.92 13.32
C PHE A 12 -16.52 -4.03 13.45
N LEU A 13 -15.97 -3.86 14.66
CA LEU A 13 -14.77 -3.05 14.88
C LEU A 13 -13.56 -3.50 14.03
N PRO A 14 -13.11 -4.78 14.07
CA PRO A 14 -11.98 -5.22 13.25
C PRO A 14 -12.28 -5.14 11.75
N LEU A 15 -13.53 -5.37 11.33
CA LEU A 15 -13.92 -5.22 9.91
C LEU A 15 -13.78 -3.78 9.44
N TYR A 16 -14.19 -2.79 10.24
CA TYR A 16 -13.99 -1.38 9.93
C TYR A 16 -12.50 -1.01 9.91
N LEU A 17 -11.70 -1.51 10.86
CA LEU A 17 -10.24 -1.31 10.87
C LEU A 17 -9.58 -1.90 9.63
N ILE A 18 -9.95 -3.11 9.20
CA ILE A 18 -9.43 -3.73 7.97
C ILE A 18 -9.84 -2.92 6.74
N SER A 19 -11.09 -2.45 6.67
CA SER A 19 -11.56 -1.64 5.54
C SER A 19 -10.78 -0.33 5.40
N ILE A 20 -10.59 0.40 6.51
CA ILE A 20 -9.79 1.63 6.53
C ILE A 20 -8.33 1.33 6.19
N GLY A 21 -7.76 0.28 6.77
CA GLY A 21 -6.40 -0.14 6.48
C GLY A 21 -6.20 -0.45 5.00
N GLN A 22 -7.13 -1.20 4.40
CA GLN A 22 -7.10 -1.57 2.99
C GLN A 22 -7.27 -0.38 2.05
N GLY A 23 -8.12 0.58 2.39
CA GLY A 23 -8.30 1.82 1.62
C GLY A 23 -7.09 2.74 1.69
N ALA A 24 -6.41 2.81 2.83
CA ALA A 24 -5.29 3.72 3.04
C ALA A 24 -3.98 3.21 2.44
N TYR A 25 -3.62 1.93 2.63
CA TYR A 25 -2.30 1.43 2.24
C TYR A 25 -2.12 1.23 0.72
N ASN A 26 -3.17 0.86 -0.01
CA ASN A 26 -3.12 0.58 -1.45
C ASN A 26 -2.62 1.78 -2.28
N PRO A 27 -3.21 2.99 -2.17
CA PRO A 27 -2.72 4.15 -2.92
C PRO A 27 -1.34 4.61 -2.43
N SER A 28 -1.07 4.52 -1.12
CA SER A 28 0.24 4.93 -0.56
C SER A 28 1.38 4.03 -1.03
N LEU A 29 1.17 2.71 -1.12
CA LEU A 29 2.16 1.76 -1.62
C LEU A 29 2.44 1.96 -3.12
N GLN A 30 1.40 2.22 -3.92
CA GLN A 30 1.58 2.48 -5.35
C GLN A 30 2.30 3.81 -5.60
N ALA A 31 1.96 4.86 -4.85
CA ALA A 31 2.64 6.15 -4.92
C ALA A 31 4.12 6.01 -4.51
N PHE A 32 4.40 5.32 -3.41
CA PHE A 32 5.77 5.06 -2.97
C PHE A 32 6.57 4.20 -3.97
N GLY A 33 5.97 3.13 -4.50
CA GLY A 33 6.60 2.31 -5.53
C GLY A 33 6.91 3.08 -6.81
N ALA A 34 5.99 3.97 -7.23
CA ALA A 34 6.21 4.85 -8.37
C ALA A 34 7.32 5.89 -8.11
N ASP A 35 7.37 6.47 -6.91
CA ASP A 35 8.39 7.44 -6.49
C ASP A 35 9.79 6.81 -6.48
N GLN A 36 9.90 5.56 -5.99
CA GLN A 36 11.17 4.81 -6.01
C GLN A 36 11.67 4.49 -7.42
N LEU A 37 10.78 4.28 -8.39
CA LEU A 37 11.14 4.01 -9.79
C LEU A 37 11.53 5.29 -10.54
N ASP A 38 10.88 6.41 -10.22
CA ASP A 38 11.17 7.72 -10.81
C ASP A 38 12.61 8.18 -10.49
N ILE A 39 13.06 7.95 -9.26
CA ILE A 39 14.42 8.33 -8.79
C ILE A 39 15.52 7.41 -9.38
N GLY A 40 15.23 6.12 -9.56
CA GLY A 40 16.20 5.17 -10.13
C GLY A 40 16.49 5.42 -11.62
N ASP A 41 15.52 5.99 -12.34
CA ASP A 41 15.60 6.29 -13.76
C ASP A 41 16.31 7.63 -14.07
N GLU A 42 16.65 8.44 -13.05
CA GLU A 42 17.46 9.68 -13.18
C GLU A 42 18.96 9.40 -13.02
N ASP A 43 19.33 8.39 -12.24
CA ASP A 43 20.72 8.00 -11.94
C ASP A 43 21.31 7.00 -12.95
N ASP A 44 20.57 6.60 -14.00
CA ASP A 44 21.10 5.82 -15.13
C ASP A 44 21.52 6.80 -16.24
N ASP A 45 22.79 7.20 -16.16
CA ASP A 45 23.59 7.98 -17.11
C ASP A 45 23.83 7.25 -18.45
N GLY A 46 22.74 6.72 -19.02
CA GLY A 46 22.72 5.88 -20.21
C GLY A 46 21.74 6.32 -21.30
N GLY A 47 21.50 7.63 -21.51
CA GLY A 47 20.96 8.15 -22.79
C GLY A 47 19.66 7.52 -23.34
N GLY A 48 18.79 6.94 -22.50
CA GLY A 48 17.53 6.33 -22.92
C GLY A 48 16.47 7.37 -23.28
N THR A 49 15.82 7.20 -24.43
CA THR A 49 14.74 8.10 -24.90
C THR A 49 13.56 8.03 -23.91
N ALA A 50 12.78 9.11 -23.73
CA ALA A 50 11.63 9.15 -22.82
C ALA A 50 10.63 7.96 -22.97
N GLU A 51 10.64 7.30 -24.13
CA GLU A 51 9.88 6.09 -24.43
C GLU A 51 10.35 4.84 -23.65
N GLU A 52 11.65 4.66 -23.42
CA GLU A 52 12.20 3.51 -22.66
C GLU A 52 11.88 3.60 -21.17
N LYS A 53 11.90 4.82 -20.61
CA LYS A 53 11.51 5.08 -19.22
C LYS A 53 10.03 4.73 -18.97
N GLY A 54 9.17 5.07 -19.93
CA GLY A 54 7.75 4.69 -19.90
C GLY A 54 7.54 3.17 -19.92
N LYS A 55 8.40 2.42 -20.65
CA LYS A 55 8.33 0.96 -20.75
C LYS A 55 8.70 0.26 -19.44
N VAL A 56 9.74 0.71 -18.73
CA VAL A 56 10.14 0.13 -17.43
C VAL A 56 9.04 0.35 -16.38
N LYS A 57 8.49 1.56 -16.31
CA LYS A 57 7.37 1.90 -15.41
C LYS A 57 6.12 1.07 -15.71
N SER A 58 5.77 0.93 -16.99
CA SER A 58 4.63 0.11 -17.42
C SER A 58 4.84 -1.38 -17.11
N ALA A 59 6.05 -1.92 -17.33
CA ALA A 59 6.39 -3.30 -17.01
C ALA A 59 6.31 -3.58 -15.51
N PHE A 60 6.75 -2.64 -14.66
CA PHE A 60 6.59 -2.74 -13.21
C PHE A 60 5.12 -2.85 -12.80
N PHE A 61 4.26 -1.92 -13.27
CA PHE A 61 2.84 -1.98 -12.96
C PHE A 61 2.19 -3.25 -13.52
N GLN A 62 2.57 -3.69 -14.72
CA GLN A 62 2.05 -4.92 -15.31
C GLN A 62 2.42 -6.15 -14.47
N TRP A 63 3.68 -6.23 -13.98
CA TRP A 63 4.11 -7.31 -13.09
C TRP A 63 3.45 -7.23 -11.70
N TRP A 64 3.26 -6.01 -11.19
CA TRP A 64 2.52 -5.76 -9.95
C TRP A 64 1.07 -6.26 -10.04
N TYR A 65 0.36 -5.94 -11.13
CA TYR A 65 -1.00 -6.43 -11.38
C TYR A 65 -1.04 -7.95 -11.55
N PHE A 66 -0.08 -8.54 -12.27
CA PHE A 66 0.04 -9.99 -12.38
C PHE A 66 0.21 -10.64 -11.00
N GLY A 67 1.07 -10.08 -10.14
CA GLY A 67 1.27 -10.50 -8.76
C GLY A 67 -0.01 -10.45 -7.92
N ILE A 68 -0.79 -9.36 -8.00
CA ILE A 68 -2.08 -9.24 -7.30
C ILE A 68 -3.06 -10.30 -7.78
N CYS A 69 -3.20 -10.50 -9.09
CA CYS A 69 -4.13 -11.49 -9.65
C CYS A 69 -3.75 -12.92 -9.24
N CYS A 70 -2.47 -13.29 -9.36
CA CYS A 70 -1.98 -14.59 -8.93
C CYS A 70 -2.12 -14.77 -7.40
N GLY A 71 -1.79 -13.75 -6.62
CA GLY A 71 -1.94 -13.76 -5.17
C GLY A 71 -3.40 -13.90 -4.72
N SER A 72 -4.33 -13.25 -5.40
CA SER A 72 -5.78 -13.37 -5.14
C SER A 72 -6.29 -14.79 -5.45
N LEU A 73 -5.86 -15.39 -6.57
CA LEU A 73 -6.22 -16.76 -6.91
C LEU A 73 -5.68 -17.76 -5.88
N LEU A 74 -4.38 -17.68 -5.57
CA LEU A 74 -3.75 -18.55 -4.58
C LEU A 74 -4.32 -18.33 -3.18
N GLY A 75 -4.60 -17.08 -2.83
CA GLY A 75 -5.24 -16.69 -1.58
C GLY A 75 -6.61 -17.34 -1.45
N ASN A 76 -7.49 -17.19 -2.45
CA ASN A 76 -8.83 -17.78 -2.40
C ASN A 76 -8.79 -19.31 -2.32
N THR A 77 -7.93 -19.97 -3.10
CA THR A 77 -7.82 -21.45 -3.08
C THR A 77 -7.20 -21.96 -1.77
N THR A 78 -6.08 -21.38 -1.34
CA THR A 78 -5.34 -21.84 -0.15
C THR A 78 -6.08 -21.50 1.13
N MET A 79 -6.63 -20.28 1.22
CA MET A 79 -7.34 -19.82 2.40
C MET A 79 -8.62 -20.61 2.63
N SER A 80 -9.41 -20.89 1.58
CA SER A 80 -10.61 -21.74 1.72
C SER A 80 -10.22 -23.12 2.24
N TYR A 81 -9.17 -23.73 1.68
CA TYR A 81 -8.72 -25.06 2.13
C TYR A 81 -8.28 -25.05 3.61
N VAL A 82 -7.53 -24.04 4.04
CA VAL A 82 -7.05 -23.93 5.44
C VAL A 82 -8.21 -23.65 6.40
N GLN A 83 -9.16 -22.80 6.02
CA GLN A 83 -10.34 -22.50 6.83
C GLN A 83 -11.21 -23.74 7.02
N ASP A 84 -11.37 -24.56 5.99
CA ASP A 84 -12.20 -25.78 6.03
C ASP A 84 -11.52 -26.95 6.77
N THR A 85 -10.19 -27.04 6.75
CA THR A 85 -9.45 -28.20 7.32
C THR A 85 -8.81 -27.95 8.69
N VAL A 86 -8.30 -26.74 8.94
CA VAL A 86 -7.51 -26.41 10.14
C VAL A 86 -8.27 -25.44 11.07
N GLY A 87 -9.31 -24.80 10.55
CA GLY A 87 -10.21 -23.94 11.29
C GLY A 87 -9.89 -22.44 11.18
N TRP A 88 -10.88 -21.63 11.55
CA TRP A 88 -10.90 -20.19 11.33
C TRP A 88 -9.78 -19.41 12.04
N GLY A 89 -9.30 -19.89 13.20
CA GLY A 89 -8.26 -19.21 13.97
C GLY A 89 -6.92 -19.12 13.23
N ILE A 90 -6.47 -20.24 12.65
CA ILE A 90 -5.22 -20.28 11.86
C ILE A 90 -5.41 -19.56 10.52
N GLY A 91 -6.61 -19.64 9.95
CA GLY A 91 -6.98 -18.86 8.77
C GLY A 91 -6.69 -17.36 8.95
N PHE A 92 -7.11 -16.75 10.07
CA PHE A 92 -6.81 -15.33 10.32
C PHE A 92 -5.38 -15.05 10.77
N ALA A 93 -4.71 -16.01 11.41
CA ALA A 93 -3.34 -15.83 11.86
C ALA A 93 -2.34 -15.69 10.69
N VAL A 94 -2.56 -16.41 9.59
CA VAL A 94 -1.65 -16.40 8.43
C VAL A 94 -1.57 -15.01 7.76
N PRO A 95 -2.67 -14.35 7.36
CA PRO A 95 -2.62 -12.98 6.84
C PRO A 95 -2.09 -11.96 7.85
N CYS A 96 -2.40 -12.14 9.15
CA CYS A 96 -1.89 -11.27 10.20
C CYS A 96 -0.35 -11.35 10.30
N ALA A 97 0.21 -12.57 10.30
CA ALA A 97 1.65 -12.78 10.29
C ALA A 97 2.32 -12.26 9.00
N ALA A 98 1.68 -12.48 7.84
CA ALA A 98 2.18 -11.97 6.57
C ALA A 98 2.24 -10.43 6.55
N MET A 99 1.21 -9.75 7.07
CA MET A 99 1.20 -8.29 7.19
C MET A 99 2.26 -7.79 8.16
N ALA A 100 2.42 -8.44 9.32
CA ALA A 100 3.45 -8.09 10.30
C ALA A 100 4.86 -8.25 9.72
N LEU A 101 5.10 -9.33 8.97
CA LEU A 101 6.37 -9.56 8.28
C LEU A 101 6.63 -8.50 7.20
N SER A 102 5.60 -8.12 6.45
CA SER A 102 5.69 -7.05 5.44
C SER A 102 6.07 -5.71 6.08
N VAL A 103 5.42 -5.33 7.19
CA VAL A 103 5.77 -4.11 7.94
C VAL A 103 7.20 -4.19 8.49
N ALA A 104 7.59 -5.32 9.07
CA ALA A 104 8.95 -5.52 9.56
C ALA A 104 9.99 -5.40 8.44
N ALA A 105 9.72 -6.00 7.27
CA ALA A 105 10.58 -5.88 6.09
C ALA A 105 10.65 -4.43 5.60
N PHE A 106 9.53 -3.71 5.54
CA PHE A 106 9.51 -2.29 5.16
C PHE A 106 10.34 -1.42 6.10
N LEU A 107 10.23 -1.65 7.41
CA LEU A 107 11.03 -0.95 8.41
C LEU A 107 12.52 -1.33 8.34
N CYS A 108 12.84 -2.60 8.11
CA CYS A 108 14.23 -3.07 7.94
C CYS A 108 14.86 -2.58 6.62
N CYS A 109 14.05 -2.39 5.57
CA CYS A 109 14.48 -1.83 4.29
C CYS A 109 14.48 -0.29 4.28
N THR A 110 13.99 0.36 5.34
CA THR A 110 14.03 1.83 5.48
C THR A 110 15.41 2.46 5.28
N PRO A 111 16.53 1.90 5.79
CA PRO A 111 17.87 2.42 5.48
C PRO A 111 18.33 2.19 4.03
N LEU A 112 17.71 1.27 3.29
CA LEU A 112 18.00 1.00 1.87
C LEU A 112 17.13 1.84 0.92
N TYR A 113 16.04 2.43 1.41
CA TYR A 113 15.27 3.39 0.63
C TYR A 113 16.07 4.69 0.48
N LYS A 114 16.36 5.08 -0.77
CA LYS A 114 16.92 6.40 -1.08
C LYS A 114 15.95 7.46 -0.56
N LYS A 115 16.29 8.11 0.56
CA LYS A 115 15.59 9.30 1.02
C LYS A 115 15.65 10.33 -0.09
N ILE A 116 14.49 10.69 -0.63
CA ILE A 116 14.36 11.95 -1.36
C ILE A 116 14.89 13.04 -0.44
N SER A 117 16.06 13.56 -0.78
CA SER A 117 16.55 14.80 -0.22
C SER A 117 15.69 15.85 -0.89
N GLN A 118 14.53 16.16 -0.31
CA GLN A 118 13.73 17.25 -0.85
C GLN A 118 14.65 18.47 -0.98
N PRO A 119 14.76 19.10 -2.16
CA PRO A 119 15.36 20.41 -2.20
C PRO A 119 14.59 21.26 -1.20
N ARG A 120 15.32 21.96 -0.34
CA ARG A 120 14.82 22.94 0.62
C ARG A 120 13.93 23.95 -0.11
N SER A 121 12.66 23.61 -0.34
CA SER A 121 11.69 24.45 -1.03
C SER A 121 10.49 24.61 -0.12
N ALA A 122 10.62 25.67 0.69
CA ALA A 122 9.57 26.39 1.36
C ALA A 122 8.60 25.55 2.22
N ASP A 123 8.94 25.50 3.50
CA ASP A 123 8.02 25.60 4.63
C ASP A 123 6.78 26.46 4.31
N ARG A 124 5.77 25.86 3.66
CA ARG A 124 4.47 26.49 3.46
C ARG A 124 3.44 25.69 4.25
N PRO A 125 2.74 26.32 5.21
CA PRO A 125 1.77 25.62 6.02
C PRO A 125 0.65 25.06 5.14
N CYS A 126 0.23 23.83 5.44
CA CYS A 126 -0.83 23.09 4.76
C CYS A 126 -2.13 23.93 4.57
N SER A 127 -2.35 24.93 5.43
CA SER A 127 -3.46 25.88 5.33
C SER A 127 -3.49 26.64 4.00
N GLU A 128 -2.34 27.04 3.44
CA GLU A 128 -2.26 27.78 2.17
C GLU A 128 -2.63 26.89 0.97
N SER A 129 -2.24 25.62 1.02
CA SER A 129 -2.60 24.63 -0.02
C SER A 129 -4.10 24.30 0.04
N ILE A 130 -4.66 24.13 1.25
CA ILE A 130 -6.10 23.90 1.45
C ILE A 130 -6.93 25.10 1.01
N LEU A 131 -6.51 26.32 1.35
CA LEU A 131 -7.20 27.56 0.94
C LEU A 131 -7.23 27.73 -0.58
N ARG A 132 -6.15 27.37 -1.27
CA ARG A 132 -6.09 27.44 -2.74
C ARG A 132 -6.95 26.37 -3.39
N ALA A 133 -6.94 25.14 -2.88
CA ALA A 133 -7.80 24.06 -3.36
C ALA A 133 -9.29 24.39 -3.17
N LEU A 134 -9.65 25.00 -2.04
CA LEU A 134 -11.00 25.50 -1.79
C LEU A 134 -11.37 26.65 -2.74
N LYS A 135 -10.47 27.61 -2.95
CA LYS A 135 -10.70 28.71 -3.89
C LYS A 135 -10.85 28.22 -5.34
N SER A 136 -10.14 27.17 -5.75
CA SER A 136 -10.27 26.58 -7.09
C SER A 136 -11.54 25.74 -7.28
N LEU A 137 -12.21 25.32 -6.21
CA LEU A 137 -13.49 24.62 -6.27
C LEU A 137 -14.70 25.57 -6.23
N LEU A 138 -14.46 26.84 -5.87
CA LEU A 138 -15.48 27.89 -5.74
C LEU A 138 -15.44 28.93 -6.87
N ALA A 139 -14.53 28.77 -7.84
CA ALA A 139 -14.45 29.57 -9.07
C ALA A 139 -14.90 28.73 -10.26
#